data_AF-A0A967Z683-F1
#
_entry.id   AF-A0A967Z683-F1
#
_cell.length_a   1.000
_cell.length_b   1.000
_cell.length_c   1.000
_cell.angle_alpha   90.00
_cell.angle_beta   90.00
_cell.angle_gamma   90.00
#
_symmetry.space_group_name_H-M   'P 1'
#
loop_
_entity.id
_entity.type
_entity.pdbx_description
1 polymer ?
#
loop_
_entity_poly.entity_id
_entity_poly.type
_entity_poly.pdbx_seq_one_letter_code
_entity_poly.pdbx_strand_id
1 'polypeptide(L)' 'MHANAKITEQYTRRGDVLTLEMTVDDPAFIRPWVLRPIERRPSPNPSALLPPTPVCLELAADSISGERFRQR' A
#
# COMPACT_ATOMS: atom_id res chain seq x y z
N MET A 1 -12.48 6.36 1.09
CA MET A 1 -12.89 5.05 0.58
C MET A 1 -14.27 4.75 1.10
N HIS A 2 -15.18 4.32 0.24
CA HIS A 2 -16.49 3.88 0.68
C HIS A 2 -16.40 2.50 1.36
N ALA A 3 -17.41 2.16 2.17
CA ALA A 3 -17.47 0.87 2.88
C ALA A 3 -17.48 -0.36 1.94
N ASN A 4 -17.80 -0.16 0.67
CA ASN A 4 -17.80 -1.17 -0.39
C ASN A 4 -16.58 -1.06 -1.33
N ALA A 5 -15.57 -0.27 -0.99
CA ALA A 5 -14.34 -0.21 -1.77
C ALA A 5 -13.64 -1.58 -1.73
N LYS A 6 -13.30 -2.11 -2.90
CA LYS A 6 -12.56 -3.36 -3.06
C LYS A 6 -11.19 -3.06 -3.67
N ILE A 7 -10.15 -3.44 -2.95
CA ILE A 7 -8.77 -3.36 -3.44
C ILE A 7 -8.32 -4.77 -3.81
N THR A 8 -7.80 -4.93 -5.02
CA THR A 8 -7.18 -6.19 -5.48
C THR A 8 -5.71 -5.94 -5.73
N GLU A 9 -4.84 -6.65 -5.00
CA GLU A 9 -3.40 -6.65 -5.20
C GLU A 9 -2.95 -7.97 -5.81
N GLN A 10 -2.16 -7.90 -6.88
CA GLN A 10 -1.56 -9.05 -7.53
C GLN A 10 -0.05 -8.93 -7.47
N TYR A 11 0.58 -9.92 -6.82
CA TYR A 11 2.03 -10.02 -6.70
C TYR A 11 2.55 -11.08 -7.66
N THR A 12 3.49 -10.71 -8.53
CA THR A 12 4.19 -11.64 -9.42
C THR A 12 5.68 -11.59 -9.14
N ARG A 13 6.34 -12.75 -8.99
CA ARG A 13 7.80 -12.82 -8.80
C ARG A 13 8.47 -13.42 -10.04
N ARG A 14 9.50 -12.75 -10.55
CA ARG A 14 10.38 -13.23 -11.62
C ARG A 14 11.83 -13.05 -11.19
N GLY A 15 12.46 -14.14 -10.73
CA GLY A 15 13.78 -14.09 -10.10
C GLY A 15 13.77 -13.18 -8.86
N ASP A 16 14.60 -12.14 -8.90
CA ASP A 16 14.73 -11.12 -7.84
C ASP A 16 13.85 -9.88 -8.07
N VAL A 17 12.96 -9.90 -9.06
CA VAL A 17 11.99 -8.83 -9.28
C VAL A 17 10.63 -9.27 -8.74
N LEU A 18 10.09 -8.48 -7.82
CA LEU A 18 8.71 -8.56 -7.35
C LEU A 18 7.90 -7.43 -7.99
N THR A 19 6.89 -7.77 -8.77
CA THR A 19 5.97 -6.81 -9.39
C THR A 19 4.66 -6.80 -8.61
N LEU A 20 4.21 -5.62 -8.19
CA LEU A 20 2.89 -5.36 -7.61
C LEU A 20 2.02 -4.64 -8.64
N GLU A 21 0.86 -5.24 -8.92
CA GLU A 21 -0.23 -4.61 -9.66
C GLU A 21 -1.42 -4.42 -8.71
N MET A 22 -2.07 -3.26 -8.76
CA MET A 22 -3.18 -2.96 -7.87
C MET A 22 -4.34 -2.32 -8.63
N THR A 23 -5.55 -2.82 -8.36
CA THR A 23 -6.81 -2.24 -8.86
C THR A 23 -7.68 -1.86 -7.67
N VAL A 24 -8.22 -0.65 -7.67
CA VAL A 24 -9.16 -0.14 -6.67
C VAL A 24 -10.51 0.07 -7.35
N ASP A 25 -11.48 -0.74 -6.92
CA ASP A 25 -12.89 -0.62 -7.30
C ASP A 25 -13.63 0.09 -6.16
N ASP A 26 -13.85 1.39 -6.33
CA ASP A 26 -14.54 2.25 -5.35
C ASP A 26 -15.53 3.15 -6.12
N PRO A 27 -16.82 3.25 -5.70
CA PRO A 27 -17.81 4.13 -6.31
C PRO A 27 -17.43 5.61 -6.38
N ALA A 28 -16.45 6.05 -5.60
CA ALA A 28 -15.90 7.40 -5.70
C ALA A 28 -15.21 7.66 -7.06
N PHE A 29 -14.82 6.63 -7.80
CA PHE A 29 -14.22 6.75 -9.13
C PHE A 29 -15.22 6.37 -10.23
N ILE A 30 -15.12 7.06 -11.38
CA ILE A 30 -15.96 6.79 -12.56
C ILE A 30 -15.68 5.38 -13.14
N ARG A 31 -14.50 4.85 -12.90
CA ARG A 31 -14.05 3.50 -13.28
C ARG A 31 -13.00 3.01 -12.28
N PRO A 32 -12.72 1.70 -12.20
CA PRO A 32 -11.66 1.19 -11.35
C PRO A 32 -10.34 1.92 -11.58
N TRP A 33 -9.72 2.36 -10.48
CA TRP A 33 -8.42 3.00 -10.54
C TRP A 33 -7.34 1.92 -10.57
N VAL A 34 -6.50 1.97 -11.59
CA VAL A 34 -5.40 1.01 -11.78
C VAL A 34 -4.08 1.71 -11.45
N LEU A 35 -3.36 1.17 -10.49
CA LEU A 35 -2.00 1.59 -10.17
C LEU A 35 -1.06 1.08 -11.27
N ARG A 36 -0.13 1.93 -11.72
CA ARG A 36 0.96 1.46 -12.59
C ARG A 36 1.78 0.39 -11.86
N PRO A 37 2.18 -0.71 -12.52
CA PRO A 37 2.94 -1.76 -11.86
C PRO A 37 4.18 -1.22 -11.14
N ILE A 38 4.36 -1.60 -9.88
CA ILE A 38 5.54 -1.25 -9.09
C ILE A 38 6.47 -2.45 -9.06
N GLU A 39 7.70 -2.25 -9.51
CA GLU A 39 8.75 -3.25 -9.35
C GLU A 39 9.57 -2.98 -8.09
N ARG A 40 9.82 -4.05 -7.33
CA ARG A 40 10.72 -4.05 -6.18
C ARG A 40 11.78 -5.10 -6.37
N ARG A 41 13.00 -4.77 -5.98
CA ARG A 41 14.15 -5.67 -5.97
C ARG A 41 14.71 -5.74 -4.55
N PRO A 42 15.26 -6.89 -4.12
CA PRO A 42 16.08 -6.96 -2.92
C PRO A 42 17.17 -5.89 -2.95
N SER A 43 17.49 -5.35 -1.79
CA SER A 43 18.65 -4.47 -1.67
C SER A 43 19.92 -5.24 -2.06
N PRO A 44 20.81 -4.68 -2.88
CA PRO A 44 22.10 -5.30 -3.17
C PRO A 44 23.05 -5.26 -1.95
N ASN A 45 22.73 -4.48 -0.91
CA ASN A 45 23.50 -4.44 0.32
C ASN A 45 23.11 -5.63 1.23
N PRO A 46 24.02 -6.58 1.50
CA PRO A 46 23.73 -7.74 2.35
C PRO A 46 23.48 -7.37 3.82
N SER A 47 23.89 -6.16 4.23
CA SER A 47 23.64 -5.61 5.55
C SER A 47 22.42 -4.69 5.59
N ALA A 48 21.59 -4.69 4.54
CA ALA A 48 20.36 -3.92 4.54
C ALA A 48 19.41 -4.45 5.62
N LEU A 49 19.24 -3.67 6.68
CA LEU A 49 18.25 -3.95 7.70
C LEU A 49 16.87 -3.60 7.15
N LEU A 50 15.90 -4.51 7.34
CA LEU A 50 14.51 -4.14 7.20
C LEU A 50 14.24 -3.02 8.21
N PRO A 51 13.54 -1.93 7.83
CA PRO A 51 13.07 -0.98 8.83
C PRO A 51 12.29 -1.77 9.88
N PRO A 52 12.44 -1.45 11.17
CA PRO A 52 11.73 -2.16 12.22
C PRO A 52 10.25 -2.19 11.87
N THR A 53 9.63 -3.37 11.96
CA THR A 53 8.20 -3.53 11.69
C THR A 53 7.48 -2.46 12.51
N PRO A 54 6.72 -1.54 11.88
CA PRO A 54 5.95 -0.59 12.65
C PRO A 54 5.07 -1.44 13.58
N VAL A 55 5.22 -1.21 14.89
CA VAL A 55 4.40 -1.86 15.90
C VAL A 55 2.96 -1.66 15.45
N CYS A 56 2.17 -2.73 15.33
CA CYS A 56 0.75 -2.59 15.02
C CYS A 56 0.16 -1.68 16.10
N LEU A 57 -0.07 -0.42 15.74
CA LEU A 57 -0.70 0.53 16.63
C LEU A 57 -2.18 0.20 16.56
N GLU A 58 -2.69 -0.50 17.57
CA GLU A 58 -4.12 -0.51 17.82
C GLU A 58 -4.53 0.90 18.21
N LEU A 59 -5.02 1.64 17.22
CA LEU A 59 -5.61 2.94 17.43
C LEU A 59 -7.09 2.72 17.77
N ALA A 60 -7.55 3.27 18.89
CA ALA A 60 -8.97 3.35 19.19
C ALA A 60 -9.70 4.04 18.02
N ALA A 61 -10.95 3.65 17.74
CA ALA A 61 -11.70 4.12 16.57
C ALA A 61 -11.74 5.66 16.45
N ASP A 62 -11.70 6.34 17.60
CA ASP A 62 -11.72 7.79 17.80
C ASP A 62 -10.41 8.49 17.38
N SER A 63 -9.32 7.74 17.17
CA SER A 63 -8.03 8.28 16.70
C SER A 63 -7.97 8.45 15.17
N ILE A 64 -8.97 7.94 14.43
CA ILE A 64 -9.05 8.01 12.97
C ILE A 64 -9.87 9.24 12.55
N SER A 65 -9.61 10.41 13.16
CA SER A 65 -10.21 11.68 12.74
C SER A 65 -9.14 12.63 12.18
N GLY A 66 -8.90 12.52 10.88
CA GLY A 66 -8.73 13.66 9.96
C GLY A 66 -7.57 14.68 10.09
N GLU A 67 -6.71 14.65 11.11
CA GLU A 67 -5.78 15.79 11.35
C GLU A 67 -4.32 15.62 10.89
N ARG A 68 -3.96 14.55 10.15
CA ARG A 68 -2.57 14.37 9.68
C ARG A 68 -2.23 14.89 8.27
N PHE A 69 -3.15 15.59 7.59
CA PHE A 69 -2.88 16.24 6.30
C PHE A 69 -2.79 17.78 6.39
N ARG A 70 -2.25 18.31 7.49
CA ARG A 70 -1.71 19.68 7.54
C ARG A 70 -0.46 19.73 8.39
N GLN A 71 0.69 19.62 7.76
CA GLN A 71 1.83 20.50 8.05
C GLN A 71 2.84 20.43 6.90
N ARG A 72 3.42 21.58 6.62
CA ARG A 72 4.21 21.98 5.45
C ARG A 72 5.57 21.29 5.37
#